data_AF-A0A9D2XBL7-F1
#
_entry.id   AF-A0A9D2XBL7-F1
#
_cell.length_a   1.000
_cell.length_b   1.000
_cell.length_c   1.000
_cell.angle_alpha   90.00
_cell.angle_beta   90.00
_cell.angle_gamma   90.00
#
_symmetry.space_group_name_H-M   'P 1'
#
loop_
_entity.id
_entity.type
_entity.pdbx_description
1 polymer ?
#
loop_
_entity_poly.entity_id
_entity_poly.type
_entity_poly.pdbx_seq_one_letter_code
_entity_poly.pdbx_strand_id
1 'polypeptide(L)'
;MITPVIIFSAYAENSWTVFINPYEDLEKKELFQPRELPIFSGDNITWQNNDITTHKIVSGVPNHPDYSGEYFATETISPGKDYTISLDFNGFAGYYYFCEIHPWFTGKIFFEDRPDIFYSTLDISYKILENEILSIGGLVDTDFGKTEYEILIYDSEGNLVYQKGHSFEPDASFNTSIDISEPIWKKDENYMMKLVYGVPSESTSMPLKIPKDASYEKSKYLEFCQDFKSEDNFMFEKMQLPNWYKKALCWYGDEVITEKEFSDSLNFFKNIHLE
;
A
#
# COMPACT_ATOMS: atom_id res chain seq x y z
N MET A 1 33.21 -13.23 -10.98
CA MET A 1 32.89 -12.20 -9.98
C MET A 1 31.45 -12.43 -9.59
N ILE A 2 31.19 -12.77 -8.33
CA ILE A 2 29.84 -12.94 -7.80
C ILE A 2 29.39 -11.53 -7.40
N THR A 3 28.42 -10.98 -8.11
CA THR A 3 27.75 -9.75 -7.69
C THR A 3 27.02 -10.04 -6.38
N PRO A 4 27.16 -9.18 -5.35
CA PRO A 4 26.37 -9.36 -4.14
C PRO A 4 24.92 -9.10 -4.51
N VAL A 5 24.06 -10.08 -4.25
CA VAL A 5 22.62 -9.85 -4.17
C VAL A 5 22.44 -8.90 -3.00
N ILE A 6 22.21 -7.63 -3.32
CA ILE A 6 21.80 -6.64 -2.32
C ILE A 6 20.36 -7.02 -1.97
N ILE A 7 20.22 -7.85 -0.95
CA ILE A 7 18.99 -7.96 -0.18
C ILE A 7 18.75 -6.58 0.45
N PHE A 8 17.90 -5.78 -0.18
CA PHE A 8 17.31 -4.64 0.51
C PHE A 8 16.38 -5.20 1.58
N SER A 9 16.92 -5.46 2.77
CA SER A 9 16.11 -5.52 3.99
C SER A 9 15.67 -4.09 4.29
N ALA A 10 14.54 -3.69 3.71
CA ALA A 10 13.95 -2.39 3.97
C ALA A 10 12.42 -2.57 4.03
N TYR A 11 11.96 -2.79 5.26
CA TYR A 11 10.62 -2.48 5.76
C TYR A 11 9.45 -3.02 4.93
N ALA A 12 9.03 -4.24 5.23
CA ALA A 12 7.64 -4.59 5.07
C ALA A 12 7.20 -5.24 6.39
N GLU A 13 6.22 -4.66 7.06
CA GLU A 13 5.26 -5.57 7.65
C GLU A 13 4.74 -6.41 6.47
N ASN A 14 4.91 -7.72 6.53
CA ASN A 14 4.46 -8.69 5.51
C ASN A 14 2.93 -8.72 5.48
N SER A 15 2.28 -7.58 5.23
CA SER A 15 0.85 -7.39 5.39
C SER A 15 0.32 -6.49 4.28
N TRP A 16 -0.67 -6.99 3.56
CA TRP A 16 -1.33 -6.29 2.48
C TRP A 16 -2.81 -6.18 2.77
N THR A 17 -3.40 -5.03 2.45
CA THR A 17 -4.85 -4.82 2.58
C THR A 17 -5.51 -4.80 1.21
N VAL A 18 -6.59 -5.57 1.07
CA VAL A 18 -7.54 -5.50 -0.05
C VAL A 18 -8.84 -4.90 0.47
N PHE A 19 -9.20 -3.73 -0.01
CA PHE A 19 -10.49 -3.11 0.31
C PHE A 19 -11.60 -3.76 -0.50
N ILE A 20 -12.70 -4.08 0.18
CA ILE A 20 -13.96 -4.48 -0.43
C ILE A 20 -14.84 -3.23 -0.51
N ASN A 21 -14.99 -2.69 -1.71
CA ASN A 21 -15.67 -1.42 -1.92
C ASN A 21 -17.18 -1.60 -2.19
N PRO A 22 -18.02 -0.61 -1.81
CA PRO A 22 -19.45 -0.64 -2.12
C PRO A 22 -19.76 -0.82 -3.61
N TYR A 23 -20.85 -1.53 -3.91
CA TYR A 23 -21.31 -1.76 -5.29
C TYR A 23 -22.04 -0.55 -5.91
N GLU A 24 -22.09 0.60 -5.23
CA GLU A 24 -22.83 1.79 -5.69
C GLU A 24 -21.90 2.87 -6.24
N ASP A 25 -21.55 2.77 -7.52
CA ASP A 25 -21.42 3.89 -8.46
C ASP A 25 -21.06 3.31 -9.84
N LEU A 26 -21.65 3.86 -10.91
CA LEU A 26 -21.78 3.29 -12.25
C LEU A 26 -20.46 3.10 -13.06
N GLU A 27 -19.31 3.03 -12.42
CA GLU A 27 -18.07 2.54 -13.04
C GLU A 27 -17.59 1.28 -12.33
N LYS A 28 -17.37 0.20 -13.09
CA LYS A 28 -16.82 -1.10 -12.63
C LYS A 28 -15.40 -1.03 -12.02
N LYS A 29 -14.98 0.11 -11.47
CA LYS A 29 -13.64 0.28 -10.91
C LYS A 29 -13.61 -0.31 -9.51
N GLU A 30 -12.84 -1.40 -9.39
CA GLU A 30 -12.14 -1.77 -8.17
C GLU A 30 -13.02 -2.19 -6.99
N LEU A 31 -13.96 -3.12 -7.22
CA LEU A 31 -14.71 -3.80 -6.15
C LEU A 31 -13.78 -4.46 -5.11
N PHE A 32 -12.69 -5.06 -5.58
CA PHE A 32 -11.50 -5.30 -4.77
C PHE A 32 -10.44 -4.28 -5.15
N GLN A 33 -9.81 -3.67 -4.15
CA GLN A 33 -8.77 -2.67 -4.33
C GLN A 33 -7.56 -3.00 -3.43
N PRO A 34 -6.39 -3.39 -3.99
CA PRO A 34 -6.18 -3.62 -5.42
C PRO A 34 -6.91 -4.90 -5.90
N ARG A 35 -7.13 -5.01 -7.22
CA ARG A 35 -7.75 -6.19 -7.81
C ARG A 35 -6.74 -7.34 -7.97
N GLU A 36 -5.52 -6.99 -8.36
CA GLU A 36 -4.41 -7.92 -8.47
C GLU A 36 -3.37 -7.59 -7.40
N LEU A 37 -3.11 -8.56 -6.53
CA LEU A 37 -2.22 -8.39 -5.39
C LEU A 37 -0.94 -9.23 -5.57
N PRO A 38 0.19 -8.60 -5.92
CA PRO A 38 1.51 -9.23 -5.85
C PRO A 38 1.97 -9.39 -4.39
N ILE A 39 2.36 -10.60 -4.00
CA ILE A 39 2.82 -10.94 -2.64
C ILE A 39 4.12 -11.75 -2.66
N PHE A 40 4.80 -11.82 -1.53
CA PHE A 40 5.83 -12.82 -1.21
C PHE A 40 5.24 -13.99 -0.43
N SER A 41 5.92 -15.14 -0.44
CA SER A 41 5.55 -16.28 0.40
C SER A 41 5.60 -15.91 1.87
N GLY A 42 4.53 -16.22 2.60
CA GLY A 42 4.37 -15.94 4.03
C GLY A 42 3.76 -14.58 4.33
N ASP A 43 3.35 -13.82 3.31
CA ASP A 43 2.65 -12.56 3.51
C ASP A 43 1.23 -12.76 4.07
N ASN A 44 0.84 -11.83 4.93
CA ASN A 44 -0.51 -11.65 5.43
C ASN A 44 -1.32 -10.82 4.45
N ILE A 45 -2.56 -11.23 4.23
CA ILE A 45 -3.51 -10.55 3.35
C ILE A 45 -4.78 -10.32 4.16
N THR A 46 -5.14 -9.06 4.29
CA THR A 46 -6.30 -8.60 5.04
C THR A 46 -7.35 -8.08 4.07
N TRP A 47 -8.54 -8.67 4.07
CA TRP A 47 -9.69 -8.08 3.39
C TRP A 47 -10.44 -7.19 4.36
N GLN A 48 -10.54 -5.89 4.03
CA GLN A 48 -11.28 -4.93 4.84
C GLN A 48 -12.60 -4.59 4.15
N ASN A 49 -13.71 -4.82 4.85
CA ASN A 49 -15.04 -4.57 4.32
C ASN A 49 -15.46 -3.11 4.51
N ASN A 50 -15.25 -2.29 3.46
CA ASN A 50 -15.73 -0.91 3.39
C ASN A 50 -17.13 -0.81 2.75
N ASP A 51 -17.70 -1.94 2.32
CA ASP A 51 -19.07 -2.03 1.83
C ASP A 51 -20.07 -2.06 3.01
N ILE A 52 -21.32 -1.71 2.71
CA ILE A 52 -22.46 -1.78 3.63
C ILE A 52 -23.07 -3.18 3.71
N THR A 53 -22.62 -4.11 2.85
CA THR A 53 -23.08 -5.51 2.82
C THR A 53 -22.04 -6.47 3.39
N THR A 54 -22.44 -7.71 3.64
CA THR A 54 -21.57 -8.75 4.22
C THR A 54 -20.89 -9.56 3.12
N HIS A 55 -19.60 -9.88 3.28
CA HIS A 55 -18.81 -10.60 2.28
C HIS A 55 -18.18 -11.88 2.84
N LYS A 56 -17.78 -12.80 1.95
CA LYS A 56 -16.99 -13.99 2.30
C LYS A 56 -16.08 -14.31 1.13
N ILE A 57 -14.78 -14.26 1.33
CA ILE A 57 -13.80 -14.34 0.25
C ILE A 57 -13.27 -15.76 0.16
N VAL A 58 -13.25 -16.31 -1.05
CA VAL A 58 -12.85 -17.70 -1.31
C VAL A 58 -11.95 -17.77 -2.54
N SER A 59 -10.93 -18.62 -2.48
CA SER A 59 -10.14 -18.99 -3.66
C SER A 59 -11.03 -19.69 -4.70
N GLY A 60 -10.78 -19.47 -5.99
CA GLY A 60 -11.52 -20.11 -7.08
C GLY A 60 -12.08 -19.09 -8.07
N VAL A 61 -13.03 -19.54 -8.90
CA VAL A 61 -13.73 -18.69 -9.87
C VAL A 61 -15.24 -18.91 -9.79
N PRO A 62 -16.06 -17.86 -9.98
CA PRO A 62 -17.53 -17.94 -9.87
C PRO A 62 -18.18 -19.02 -10.75
N ASN A 63 -17.60 -19.30 -11.91
CA ASN A 63 -18.15 -20.25 -12.89
C ASN A 63 -17.91 -21.72 -12.49
N HIS A 64 -17.08 -21.98 -11.48
CA HIS A 64 -16.77 -23.31 -10.98
C HIS A 64 -16.90 -23.37 -9.44
N PRO A 65 -18.12 -23.18 -8.91
CA PRO A 65 -18.34 -23.00 -7.48
C PRO A 65 -17.99 -24.25 -6.65
N ASP A 66 -17.97 -25.45 -7.25
CA ASP A 66 -17.64 -26.70 -6.57
C ASP A 66 -16.20 -26.73 -6.02
N TYR A 67 -15.30 -25.91 -6.57
CA TYR A 67 -13.90 -25.78 -6.12
C TYR A 67 -13.67 -24.50 -5.29
N SER A 68 -14.73 -23.82 -4.86
CA SER A 68 -14.61 -22.60 -4.07
C SER A 68 -14.01 -22.90 -2.71
N GLY A 69 -13.00 -22.11 -2.34
CA GLY A 69 -12.36 -22.19 -1.03
C GLY A 69 -11.40 -23.35 -0.85
N GLU A 70 -11.06 -24.11 -1.90
CA GLU A 70 -10.13 -25.25 -1.79
C GLU A 70 -8.74 -24.87 -1.27
N TYR A 71 -8.26 -23.66 -1.60
CA TYR A 71 -6.94 -23.18 -1.18
C TYR A 71 -7.04 -22.24 0.02
N PHE A 72 -8.01 -21.32 0.01
CA PHE A 72 -8.31 -20.48 1.17
C PHE A 72 -9.77 -20.01 1.16
N ALA A 73 -10.30 -19.79 2.35
CA ALA A 73 -11.59 -19.15 2.57
C ALA A 73 -11.51 -18.30 3.84
N THR A 74 -12.15 -17.13 3.81
CA THR A 74 -12.36 -16.32 5.01
C THR A 74 -13.60 -16.80 5.76
N GLU A 75 -13.73 -16.36 7.01
CA GLU A 75 -15.05 -16.28 7.62
C GLU A 75 -15.89 -15.18 6.94
N THR A 76 -17.13 -15.05 7.37
CA THR A 76 -18.00 -13.96 6.94
C THR A 76 -17.51 -12.62 7.51
N ILE A 77 -17.30 -11.65 6.64
CA ILE A 77 -16.80 -10.31 6.95
C ILE A 77 -17.97 -9.33 6.96
N SER A 78 -18.41 -8.93 8.16
CA SER A 78 -19.46 -7.91 8.31
C SER A 78 -18.96 -6.51 7.90
N PRO A 79 -19.86 -5.54 7.62
CA PRO A 79 -19.48 -4.16 7.34
C PRO A 79 -18.55 -3.56 8.41
N GLY A 80 -17.49 -2.89 7.96
CA GLY A 80 -16.47 -2.29 8.84
C GLY A 80 -15.61 -3.30 9.61
N LYS A 81 -15.64 -4.59 9.23
CA LYS A 81 -14.76 -5.64 9.76
C LYS A 81 -13.74 -6.06 8.73
N ASP A 82 -12.73 -6.75 9.21
CA ASP A 82 -11.65 -7.30 8.43
C ASP A 82 -11.47 -8.80 8.69
N TYR A 83 -10.72 -9.46 7.80
CA TYR A 83 -10.26 -10.82 8.00
C TYR A 83 -8.90 -11.01 7.35
N THR A 84 -7.96 -11.60 8.09
CA THR A 84 -6.58 -11.80 7.65
C THR A 84 -6.27 -13.29 7.47
N ILE A 85 -5.58 -13.63 6.38
CA ILE A 85 -4.93 -14.94 6.20
C ILE A 85 -3.44 -14.74 5.90
N SER A 86 -2.64 -15.78 6.07
CA SER A 86 -1.28 -15.86 5.54
C SER A 86 -1.25 -16.86 4.37
N LEU A 87 -0.50 -16.56 3.31
CA LEU A 87 -0.35 -17.47 2.17
C LEU A 87 1.11 -17.79 1.89
N ASP A 88 1.42 -19.09 1.81
CA ASP A 88 2.74 -19.58 1.43
C ASP A 88 2.76 -20.07 -0.01
N PHE A 89 3.91 -19.91 -0.67
CA PHE A 89 4.15 -20.52 -1.97
C PHE A 89 4.26 -22.05 -1.81
N ASN A 90 3.37 -22.77 -2.48
CA ASN A 90 3.25 -24.23 -2.43
C ASN A 90 3.30 -24.88 -3.83
N GLY A 91 3.77 -24.14 -4.83
CA GLY A 91 3.83 -24.59 -6.23
C GLY A 91 2.80 -23.93 -7.16
N PHE A 92 1.81 -23.22 -6.63
CA PHE A 92 0.89 -22.41 -7.43
C PHE A 92 1.42 -20.98 -7.58
N ALA A 93 1.58 -20.52 -8.82
CA ALA A 93 2.08 -19.18 -9.14
C ALA A 93 1.15 -18.03 -8.66
N GLY A 94 -0.12 -18.36 -8.39
CA GLY A 94 -1.13 -17.44 -7.88
C GLY A 94 -2.51 -18.09 -7.82
N TYR A 95 -3.45 -17.39 -7.19
CA TYR A 95 -4.82 -17.82 -6.96
C TYR A 95 -5.79 -16.76 -7.49
N TYR A 96 -6.74 -17.18 -8.32
CA TYR A 96 -7.96 -16.41 -8.50
C TYR A 96 -8.82 -16.53 -7.25
N TYR A 97 -9.55 -15.48 -6.92
CA TYR A 97 -10.48 -15.47 -5.80
C TYR A 97 -11.69 -14.59 -6.08
N PHE A 98 -12.75 -14.82 -5.33
CA PHE A 98 -14.00 -14.08 -5.47
C PHE A 98 -14.77 -14.01 -4.15
N CYS A 99 -15.80 -13.17 -4.07
CA CYS A 99 -16.75 -13.21 -2.96
C CYS A 99 -17.83 -14.26 -3.20
N GLU A 100 -17.96 -15.24 -2.32
CA GLU A 100 -18.95 -16.32 -2.43
C GLU A 100 -20.40 -15.81 -2.37
N ILE A 101 -20.64 -14.72 -1.61
CA ILE A 101 -21.95 -14.08 -1.47
C ILE A 101 -22.27 -13.17 -2.68
N HIS A 102 -21.23 -12.52 -3.23
CA HIS A 102 -21.34 -11.54 -4.32
C HIS A 102 -20.36 -11.90 -5.44
N PRO A 103 -20.67 -12.90 -6.30
CA PRO A 103 -19.67 -13.51 -7.17
C PRO A 103 -19.04 -12.60 -8.24
N TRP A 104 -19.55 -11.39 -8.42
CA TRP A 104 -18.97 -10.38 -9.31
C TRP A 104 -17.75 -9.65 -8.71
N PHE A 105 -17.52 -9.76 -7.40
CA PHE A 105 -16.26 -9.37 -6.78
C PHE A 105 -15.21 -10.42 -7.12
N THR A 106 -14.25 -10.09 -7.99
CA THR A 106 -13.21 -11.03 -8.44
C THR A 106 -11.84 -10.37 -8.38
N GLY A 107 -10.84 -11.12 -7.93
CA GLY A 107 -9.47 -10.66 -7.82
C GLY A 107 -8.48 -11.78 -8.07
N LYS A 108 -7.20 -11.43 -7.99
CA LYS A 108 -6.09 -12.37 -8.15
C LYS A 108 -4.97 -12.06 -7.16
N ILE A 109 -4.43 -13.08 -6.52
CA ILE A 109 -3.19 -13.01 -5.74
C ILE A 109 -2.12 -13.78 -6.52
N PHE A 110 -0.89 -13.29 -6.57
CA PHE A 110 0.21 -14.02 -7.20
C PHE A 110 1.54 -13.77 -6.51
N PHE A 111 2.43 -14.77 -6.58
CA PHE A 111 3.71 -14.75 -5.88
C PHE A 111 4.82 -14.11 -6.72
N GLU A 112 5.50 -13.11 -6.17
CA GLU A 112 6.68 -12.43 -6.71
C GLU A 112 7.99 -13.17 -6.44
N ASP A 113 7.97 -14.20 -5.60
CA ASP A 113 9.12 -15.03 -5.25
C ASP A 113 8.98 -16.48 -5.73
N ARG A 114 8.04 -16.73 -6.67
CA ARG A 114 7.90 -18.03 -7.32
C ARG A 114 9.19 -18.41 -8.09
N PRO A 115 9.54 -19.69 -8.19
CA PRO A 115 10.63 -20.15 -9.04
C PRO A 115 10.43 -19.74 -10.51
N ASP A 116 11.54 -19.60 -11.24
CA ASP A 116 11.56 -19.36 -12.69
C ASP A 116 10.83 -18.09 -13.17
N ILE A 117 10.90 -17.01 -12.38
CA ILE A 117 10.37 -15.70 -12.81
C ILE A 117 11.16 -15.15 -14.00
N PHE A 118 10.42 -14.80 -15.04
CA PHE A 118 10.92 -13.98 -16.14
C PHE A 118 10.70 -12.51 -15.80
N TYR A 119 11.78 -11.73 -15.82
CA TYR A 119 11.70 -10.29 -15.63
C TYR A 119 11.44 -9.64 -16.98
N SER A 120 10.19 -9.30 -17.24
CA SER A 120 9.80 -8.64 -18.49
C SER A 120 9.96 -7.12 -18.44
N THR A 121 10.25 -6.53 -17.26
CA THR A 121 10.63 -5.11 -17.18
C THR A 121 12.12 -4.97 -17.48
N LEU A 122 12.43 -4.23 -18.55
CA LEU A 122 13.79 -4.04 -19.05
C LEU A 122 14.45 -2.79 -18.46
N ASP A 123 13.66 -1.74 -18.25
CA ASP A 123 14.08 -0.50 -17.62
C ASP A 123 12.91 0.10 -16.83
N ILE A 124 13.22 0.69 -15.68
CA ILE A 124 12.25 1.43 -14.88
C ILE A 124 12.98 2.47 -14.04
N SER A 125 12.47 3.68 -14.04
CA SER A 125 13.03 4.78 -13.27
C SER A 125 11.94 5.76 -12.84
N TYR A 126 12.28 6.57 -11.85
CA TYR A 126 11.42 7.67 -11.44
C TYR A 126 12.22 8.95 -11.21
N LYS A 127 11.52 10.07 -11.27
CA LYS A 127 12.01 11.40 -10.89
C LYS A 127 10.89 12.16 -10.22
N ILE A 128 11.24 12.94 -9.20
CA ILE A 128 10.33 13.94 -8.62
C ILE A 128 10.64 15.27 -9.29
N LEU A 129 9.64 15.84 -9.95
CA LEU A 129 9.72 17.11 -10.66
C LEU A 129 9.26 18.25 -9.74
N GLU A 130 9.34 19.48 -10.24
CA GLU A 130 8.75 20.64 -9.57
C GLU A 130 7.22 20.44 -9.37
N ASN A 131 6.65 21.13 -8.39
CA ASN A 131 5.23 21.05 -8.01
C ASN A 131 4.76 19.64 -7.57
N GLU A 132 5.65 18.87 -6.94
CA GLU A 132 5.27 17.59 -6.32
C GLU A 132 4.69 16.59 -7.34
N ILE A 133 5.32 16.52 -8.51
CA ILE A 133 4.95 15.55 -9.55
C ILE A 133 5.96 14.41 -9.56
N LEU A 134 5.50 13.20 -9.27
CA LEU A 134 6.27 11.97 -9.44
C LEU A 134 6.10 11.47 -10.88
N SER A 135 7.17 11.53 -11.67
CA SER A 135 7.24 10.94 -13.01
C SER A 135 7.87 9.55 -12.92
N ILE A 136 7.17 8.55 -13.44
CA ILE A 136 7.61 7.16 -13.49
C ILE A 136 7.57 6.71 -14.94
N GLY A 137 8.66 6.14 -15.43
CA GLY A 137 8.70 5.61 -16.79
C GLY A 137 9.67 4.46 -16.92
N GLY A 138 9.53 3.74 -18.02
CA GLY A 138 10.30 2.55 -18.28
C GLY A 138 9.98 1.89 -19.60
N LEU A 139 10.51 0.69 -19.76
CA LEU A 139 10.36 -0.16 -20.92
C LEU A 139 10.16 -1.60 -20.45
N VAL A 140 9.14 -2.27 -20.98
CA VAL A 140 8.96 -3.71 -20.81
C VAL A 140 9.26 -4.45 -22.10
N ASP A 141 9.26 -5.78 -22.06
CA ASP A 141 9.43 -6.62 -23.24
C ASP A 141 8.40 -6.24 -24.31
N THR A 142 8.84 -6.22 -25.56
CA THR A 142 8.03 -5.80 -26.71
C THR A 142 6.73 -6.59 -26.87
N ASP A 143 6.68 -7.83 -26.36
CA ASP A 143 5.48 -8.66 -26.37
C ASP A 143 4.33 -8.06 -25.55
N PHE A 144 4.61 -7.13 -24.61
CA PHE A 144 3.61 -6.43 -23.80
C PHE A 144 3.15 -5.10 -24.38
N GLY A 145 3.58 -4.70 -25.58
CA GLY A 145 3.10 -3.47 -26.22
C GLY A 145 1.56 -3.41 -26.27
N LYS A 146 0.98 -2.27 -25.87
CA LYS A 146 -0.49 -2.06 -25.71
C LYS A 146 -1.19 -2.89 -24.64
N THR A 147 -0.46 -3.69 -23.86
CA THR A 147 -1.04 -4.44 -22.73
C THR A 147 -1.39 -3.46 -21.61
N GLU A 148 -2.50 -3.72 -20.92
CA GLU A 148 -2.86 -2.95 -19.73
C GLU A 148 -1.90 -3.25 -18.57
N TYR A 149 -1.56 -2.21 -17.82
CA TYR A 149 -0.81 -2.32 -16.59
C TYR A 149 -1.45 -1.48 -15.50
N GLU A 150 -1.13 -1.79 -14.26
CA GLU A 150 -1.53 -1.04 -13.10
C GLU A 150 -0.30 -0.62 -12.28
N ILE A 151 -0.30 0.61 -11.81
CA ILE A 151 0.68 1.08 -10.82
C ILE A 151 0.00 1.09 -9.46
N LEU A 152 0.59 0.34 -8.53
CA LEU A 152 0.23 0.33 -7.12
C LEU A 152 1.37 1.00 -6.34
N ILE A 153 1.04 1.93 -5.46
CA ILE A 153 2.06 2.55 -4.58
C ILE A 153 1.59 2.42 -3.14
N TYR A 154 2.48 1.89 -2.31
CA TYR A 154 2.27 1.66 -0.89
C TYR A 154 3.17 2.58 -0.08
N ASP A 155 2.64 3.10 1.03
CA ASP A 155 3.42 3.85 2.03
C ASP A 155 4.30 2.91 2.88
N SER A 156 5.07 3.49 3.81
CA SER A 156 5.99 2.73 4.66
C SER A 156 5.31 1.77 5.64
N GLU A 157 4.00 1.90 5.83
CA GLU A 157 3.16 1.04 6.67
C GLU A 157 2.41 -0.02 5.84
N GLY A 158 2.64 -0.10 4.52
CA GLY A 158 1.98 -1.04 3.64
C GLY A 158 0.56 -0.63 3.22
N ASN A 159 0.14 0.62 3.48
CA ASN A 159 -1.15 1.11 3.01
C ASN A 159 -1.05 1.49 1.53
N LEU A 160 -2.03 1.05 0.74
CA LEU A 160 -2.15 1.48 -0.66
C LEU A 160 -2.54 2.98 -0.71
N VAL A 161 -1.67 3.82 -1.25
CA VAL A 161 -1.87 5.28 -1.39
C VAL A 161 -2.18 5.71 -2.82
N TYR A 162 -1.88 4.86 -3.80
CA TYR A 162 -2.17 5.13 -5.21
C TYR A 162 -2.42 3.84 -5.99
N GLN A 163 -3.44 3.88 -6.84
CA GLN A 163 -3.74 2.84 -7.81
C GLN A 163 -4.23 3.47 -9.11
N LYS A 164 -3.62 3.09 -10.24
CA LYS A 164 -4.09 3.52 -11.55
C LYS A 164 -3.73 2.55 -12.67
N GLY A 165 -4.75 2.15 -13.42
CA GLY A 165 -4.60 1.43 -14.68
C GLY A 165 -4.28 2.32 -15.88
N HIS A 166 -3.39 1.84 -16.74
CA HIS A 166 -2.96 2.43 -18.00
C HIS A 166 -2.70 1.32 -19.04
N SER A 167 -2.16 1.67 -20.21
CA SER A 167 -1.66 0.69 -21.17
C SER A 167 -0.26 1.10 -21.61
N PHE A 168 0.60 0.12 -21.85
CA PHE A 168 1.90 0.38 -22.47
C PHE A 168 1.71 0.96 -23.87
N GLU A 169 2.68 1.74 -24.32
CA GLU A 169 2.73 2.19 -25.70
C GLU A 169 2.97 1.01 -26.67
N PRO A 170 2.77 1.18 -27.99
CA PRO A 170 3.01 0.13 -28.96
C PRO A 170 4.46 -0.40 -28.98
N ASP A 171 5.43 0.39 -28.53
CA ASP A 171 6.83 0.01 -28.38
C ASP A 171 7.17 -0.54 -26.99
N ALA A 172 6.14 -0.85 -26.18
CA ALA A 172 6.24 -1.35 -24.81
C ALA A 172 6.87 -0.37 -23.81
N SER A 173 7.01 0.91 -24.18
CA SER A 173 7.39 1.95 -23.22
C SER A 173 6.18 2.42 -22.41
N PHE A 174 6.46 3.06 -21.28
CA PHE A 174 5.45 3.83 -20.55
C PHE A 174 6.07 5.02 -19.84
N ASN A 175 5.26 6.04 -19.62
CA ASN A 175 5.57 7.17 -18.78
C ASN A 175 4.28 7.70 -18.17
N THR A 176 4.25 7.86 -16.85
CA THR A 176 3.13 8.45 -16.13
C THR A 176 3.61 9.54 -15.18
N SER A 177 2.70 10.46 -14.89
CA SER A 177 2.91 11.54 -13.94
C SER A 177 1.83 11.47 -12.87
N ILE A 178 2.27 11.47 -11.61
CA ILE A 178 1.42 11.33 -10.44
C ILE A 178 1.58 12.59 -9.60
N ASP A 179 0.45 13.23 -9.29
CA ASP A 179 0.43 14.32 -8.32
C ASP A 179 0.55 13.74 -6.91
N ILE A 180 1.65 14.08 -6.22
CA ILE A 180 1.94 13.63 -4.86
C ILE A 180 1.78 14.76 -3.82
N SER A 181 1.04 15.83 -4.18
CA SER A 181 0.69 16.92 -3.26
C SER A 181 -0.50 16.59 -2.35
N GLU A 182 -1.32 15.60 -2.73
CA GLU A 182 -2.52 15.23 -2.00
C GLU A 182 -2.19 14.64 -0.61
N PRO A 183 -3.01 14.90 0.43
CA PRO A 183 -2.72 14.48 1.81
C PRO A 183 -2.59 12.98 2.04
N ILE A 184 -3.09 12.14 1.13
CA ILE A 184 -2.92 10.68 1.19
C ILE A 184 -1.43 10.28 1.08
N TRP A 185 -0.63 11.11 0.42
CA TRP A 185 0.82 11.02 0.41
C TRP A 185 1.35 11.61 1.72
N LYS A 186 1.50 10.76 2.74
CA LYS A 186 2.08 11.13 4.05
C LYS A 186 3.52 11.69 3.95
N LYS A 187 4.16 11.54 2.78
CA LYS A 187 5.55 11.82 2.47
C LYS A 187 6.48 11.26 3.54
N ASP A 188 6.30 10.00 3.90
CA ASP A 188 7.01 9.29 4.98
C ASP A 188 8.41 8.76 4.60
N GLU A 189 9.01 9.37 3.56
CA GLU A 189 10.30 9.01 2.95
C GLU A 189 10.30 7.71 2.12
N ASN A 190 9.59 6.67 2.55
CA ASN A 190 9.74 5.32 2.00
C ASN A 190 8.43 4.82 1.41
N TYR A 191 8.43 4.62 0.09
CA TYR A 191 7.30 4.05 -0.63
C TYR A 191 7.74 2.84 -1.44
N MET A 192 6.80 1.92 -1.65
CA MET A 192 6.98 0.80 -2.56
C MET A 192 6.05 0.94 -3.74
N MET A 193 6.61 1.13 -4.94
CA MET A 193 5.84 1.04 -6.18
C MET A 193 5.90 -0.38 -6.71
N LYS A 194 4.76 -0.87 -7.20
CA LYS A 194 4.62 -2.11 -7.95
C LYS A 194 3.96 -1.82 -9.29
N LEU A 195 4.65 -2.15 -10.37
CA LEU A 195 4.10 -2.16 -11.73
C LEU A 195 3.57 -3.56 -12.01
N VAL A 196 2.25 -3.73 -12.10
CA VAL A 196 1.56 -5.02 -12.27
C VAL A 196 1.01 -5.12 -13.68
N TYR A 197 1.30 -6.20 -14.41
CA TYR A 197 0.87 -6.36 -15.81
C TYR A 197 0.94 -7.81 -16.29
N GLY A 198 0.38 -8.04 -17.48
CA GLY A 198 0.62 -9.26 -18.26
C GLY A 198 -0.22 -10.48 -17.87
N VAL A 199 -0.12 -11.52 -18.69
CA VAL A 199 -0.71 -12.84 -18.45
C VAL A 199 0.34 -13.91 -18.77
N PRO A 200 0.80 -14.72 -17.80
CA PRO A 200 0.44 -14.66 -16.38
C PRO A 200 0.86 -13.33 -15.74
N SER A 201 0.11 -12.85 -14.74
CA SER A 201 0.46 -11.61 -14.04
C SER A 201 1.89 -11.66 -13.50
N GLU A 202 2.59 -10.56 -13.75
CA GLU A 202 3.92 -10.24 -13.29
C GLU A 202 3.88 -8.91 -12.56
N SER A 203 4.89 -8.67 -11.72
CA SER A 203 5.11 -7.36 -11.16
C SER A 203 6.58 -7.02 -11.01
N THR A 204 6.87 -5.73 -11.14
CA THR A 204 8.17 -5.15 -10.85
C THR A 204 8.02 -4.21 -9.66
N SER A 205 8.77 -4.50 -8.60
CA SER A 205 8.82 -3.67 -7.40
C SER A 205 9.98 -2.66 -7.51
N MET A 206 9.71 -1.37 -7.26
CA MET A 206 10.72 -0.30 -7.26
C MET A 206 10.56 0.59 -6.02
N PRO A 207 11.57 0.68 -5.14
CA PRO A 207 11.52 1.56 -3.97
C PRO A 207 11.56 3.01 -4.43
N LEU A 208 10.63 3.82 -3.91
CA LEU A 208 10.59 5.24 -4.15
C LEU A 208 11.00 5.97 -2.87
N LYS A 209 11.91 6.92 -3.04
CA LYS A 209 12.27 7.90 -2.01
C LYS A 209 11.56 9.21 -2.32
N ILE A 210 10.45 9.46 -1.62
CA ILE A 210 9.70 10.72 -1.70
C ILE A 210 10.07 11.55 -0.48
N PRO A 211 10.81 12.66 -0.64
CA PRO A 211 11.28 13.46 0.49
C PRO A 211 10.14 13.87 1.42
N LYS A 212 10.41 13.80 2.72
CA LYS A 212 9.52 14.39 3.72
C LYS A 212 9.31 15.87 3.41
N ASP A 213 8.06 16.28 3.37
CA ASP A 213 7.72 17.69 3.26
C ASP A 213 7.77 18.31 4.66
N ALA A 214 8.80 19.13 4.89
CA ALA A 214 8.98 19.86 6.14
C ALA A 214 7.79 20.79 6.46
N SER A 215 6.95 21.13 5.48
CA SER A 215 5.73 21.93 5.68
C SER A 215 4.51 21.08 6.08
N TYR A 216 4.39 19.84 5.57
CA TYR A 216 3.34 18.90 5.96
C TYR A 216 3.52 18.40 7.40
N GLU A 217 4.76 18.09 7.80
CA GLU A 217 5.03 17.75 9.20
C GLU A 217 4.61 18.92 10.12
N LYS A 218 4.94 20.16 9.76
CA LYS A 218 4.53 21.36 10.50
C LYS A 218 3.01 21.53 10.57
N SER A 219 2.27 21.36 9.46
CA SER A 219 0.82 21.52 9.47
C SER A 219 0.11 20.48 10.35
N LYS A 220 0.59 19.24 10.36
CA LYS A 220 0.15 18.17 11.29
C LYS A 220 0.35 18.58 12.75
N TYR A 221 1.47 19.19 13.10
CA TYR A 221 1.71 19.69 14.46
C TYR A 221 0.85 20.91 14.81
N LEU A 222 0.61 21.79 13.84
CA LEU A 222 -0.21 22.99 14.00
C LEU A 222 -1.71 22.69 14.16
N GLU A 223 -2.21 21.56 13.64
CA GLU A 223 -3.58 21.10 13.88
C GLU A 223 -3.84 20.86 15.37
N PHE A 224 -2.84 20.37 16.10
CA PHE A 224 -2.90 20.23 17.55
C PHE A 224 -2.93 21.59 18.28
N CYS A 225 -2.65 22.71 17.62
CA CYS A 225 -2.72 24.03 18.26
C CYS A 225 -4.13 24.62 18.29
N GLN A 226 -5.07 24.01 17.56
CA GLN A 226 -6.41 24.58 17.38
C GLN A 226 -7.38 24.21 18.50
N ASP A 227 -7.12 23.18 19.30
CA ASP A 227 -8.04 22.74 20.36
C ASP A 227 -7.35 22.37 21.70
N PHE A 228 -7.10 23.36 22.54
CA PHE A 228 -6.59 23.16 23.91
C PHE A 228 -7.69 22.84 24.94
N LYS A 229 -8.95 22.63 24.53
CA LYS A 229 -10.10 22.61 25.46
C LYS A 229 -10.35 21.29 26.18
N SER A 230 -9.72 20.19 25.77
CA SER A 230 -9.78 18.91 26.49
C SER A 230 -8.55 18.76 27.39
N GLU A 231 -8.76 18.34 28.64
CA GLU A 231 -7.70 17.98 29.59
C GLU A 231 -7.16 16.55 29.39
N ASP A 232 -7.68 15.83 28.38
CA ASP A 232 -7.41 14.40 28.19
C ASP A 232 -6.10 14.14 27.46
N ASN A 233 -5.51 12.98 27.72
CA ASN A 233 -4.38 12.46 26.94
C ASN A 233 -4.81 12.26 25.47
N PHE A 234 -3.86 12.42 24.55
CA PHE A 234 -4.11 12.28 23.11
C PHE A 234 -3.17 11.27 22.47
N MET A 235 -3.58 10.72 21.32
CA MET A 235 -2.77 9.80 20.54
C MET A 235 -1.92 10.57 19.54
N PHE A 236 -0.61 10.33 19.56
CA PHE A 236 0.34 10.89 18.60
C PHE A 236 1.32 9.79 18.20
N GLU A 237 1.42 9.49 16.90
CA GLU A 237 2.30 8.43 16.37
C GLU A 237 2.17 7.10 17.12
N LYS A 238 0.92 6.68 17.36
CA LYS A 238 0.56 5.45 18.09
C LYS A 238 0.97 5.45 19.58
N MET A 239 1.43 6.57 20.15
CA MET A 239 1.68 6.74 21.59
C MET A 239 0.58 7.58 22.26
N GLN A 240 0.17 7.19 23.47
CA GLN A 240 -0.71 8.00 24.31
C GLN A 240 0.14 9.01 25.09
N LEU A 241 0.03 10.29 24.74
CA LEU A 241 0.80 11.38 25.34
C LEU A 241 -0.09 12.29 26.19
N PRO A 242 0.45 12.86 27.29
CA PRO A 242 -0.31 13.77 28.13
C PRO A 242 -0.58 15.10 27.42
N ASN A 243 -1.72 15.72 27.71
CA ASN A 243 -2.14 16.97 27.05
C ASN A 243 -1.11 18.11 27.16
N TRP A 244 -0.30 18.16 28.22
CA TRP A 244 0.74 19.18 28.34
C TRP A 244 1.82 19.05 27.25
N TYR A 245 2.03 17.87 26.67
CA TYR A 245 2.96 17.64 25.55
C TYR A 245 2.48 18.27 24.24
N LYS A 246 1.17 18.54 24.11
CA LYS A 246 0.57 19.25 22.98
C LYS A 246 1.23 20.60 22.72
N LYS A 247 1.76 21.25 23.77
CA LYS A 247 2.53 22.50 23.65
C LYS A 247 3.87 22.32 22.95
N ALA A 248 4.57 21.20 23.17
CA ALA A 248 5.83 20.92 22.49
C ALA A 248 5.60 20.66 20.99
N LEU A 249 4.51 19.97 20.63
CA LEU A 249 4.07 19.83 19.24
C LEU A 249 3.81 21.20 18.61
N CYS A 250 3.07 22.07 19.30
CA CYS A 250 2.81 23.42 18.80
C CYS A 250 4.08 24.25 18.63
N TRP A 251 4.96 24.26 19.62
CA TRP A 251 6.23 24.96 19.52
C TRP A 251 7.09 24.44 18.38
N TYR A 252 7.05 23.15 18.09
CA TYR A 252 7.77 22.61 16.95
C TYR A 252 7.11 23.02 15.61
N GLY A 253 5.78 22.92 15.51
CA GLY A 253 5.02 23.37 14.34
C GLY A 253 5.18 24.86 14.03
N ASP A 254 5.24 25.71 15.07
CA ASP A 254 5.45 27.16 15.00
C ASP A 254 6.95 27.55 14.89
N GLU A 255 7.87 26.58 14.76
CA GLU A 255 9.32 26.80 14.68
C GLU A 255 9.96 27.49 15.92
N VAL A 256 9.29 27.41 17.07
CA VAL A 256 9.79 27.94 18.35
C VAL A 256 10.88 27.04 18.94
N ILE A 257 10.84 25.73 18.69
CA ILE A 257 11.86 24.75 19.10
C ILE A 257 12.38 23.95 17.90
N THR A 258 13.59 23.43 18.01
CA THR A 258 14.23 22.61 16.97
C THR A 258 13.68 21.18 16.94
N GLU A 259 13.85 20.49 15.80
CA GLU A 259 13.52 19.05 15.68
C GLU A 259 14.27 18.20 16.72
N LYS A 260 15.52 18.56 17.04
CA LYS A 260 16.29 17.88 18.07
C LYS A 260 15.65 18.04 19.46
N GLU A 261 15.27 19.26 19.84
CA GLU A 261 14.61 19.52 21.11
C GLU A 261 13.25 18.81 21.21
N PHE A 262 12.49 18.78 20.11
CA PHE A 262 11.25 18.03 20.02
C PHE A 262 11.48 16.52 20.18
N SER A 263 12.44 15.94 19.44
CA SER A 263 12.79 14.51 19.53
C SER A 263 13.27 14.11 20.92
N ASP A 264 14.13 14.93 21.54
CA ASP A 264 14.61 14.72 22.91
C ASP A 264 13.43 14.71 23.91
N SER A 265 12.42 15.58 23.71
CA SER A 265 11.23 15.63 24.55
C SER A 265 10.34 14.38 24.40
N LEU A 266 10.27 13.77 23.21
CA LEU A 266 9.57 12.51 23.00
C LEU A 266 10.32 11.34 23.67
N ASN A 267 11.66 11.33 23.58
CA ASN A 267 12.50 10.29 24.17
C ASN A 267 12.41 10.26 25.71
N PHE A 268 12.10 11.39 26.35
CA PHE A 268 11.78 11.42 27.79
C PHE A 268 10.64 10.45 28.15
N PHE A 269 9.57 10.39 27.34
CA PHE A 269 8.44 9.50 27.60
C PHE A 269 8.73 8.03 27.33
N LYS A 270 9.51 7.73 26.28
CA LYS A 270 9.92 6.35 25.96
C LYS A 270 10.70 5.69 27.11
N ASN A 271 11.46 6.48 27.87
CA ASN A 271 12.27 6.01 28.98
C ASN A 271 11.53 5.90 30.33
N ILE A 272 10.32 6.46 30.47
CA ILE A 272 9.52 6.39 31.72
C ILE A 272 8.83 5.03 31.90
N HIS A 273 8.73 4.21 30.84
CA HIS A 273 8.11 2.88 30.90
C HIS A 273 9.10 1.72 31.07
N LEU A 274 10.37 2.01 31.40
CA LEU A 274 11.42 1.01 31.64
C LEU A 274 11.90 0.95 33.11
N GLU A 275 11.23 1.65 34.03
CA GLU A 275 11.37 1.50 35.49
C GLU A 275 10.06 1.01 36.12
#